data_AF-A0A160PM88-F1
#
_entry.id   AF-A0A160PM88-F1
#
_cell.length_a   1.000
_cell.length_b   1.000
_cell.length_c   1.000
_cell.angle_alpha   90.00
_cell.angle_beta   90.00
_cell.angle_gamma   90.00
#
_symmetry.space_group_name_H-M   'P 1'
#
loop_
_entity.id
_entity.type
_entity.pdbx_description
1 polymer ?
#
loop_
_entity_poly.entity_id
_entity_poly.type
_entity_poly.pdbx_seq_one_letter_code
_entity_poly.pdbx_strand_id
1 'polypeptide(L)'
;MAADVATSAPARGFFHPSGNSRDLVVCGGFAATGAASEIRRADVALVLGAGLNQFTMAFGEAFGELAEVLQVDLETQTTNPRINHFISADNTTVVDAVLLKLRTQNFHAPRQLYLDDNPLTCPGGHFIGGANTYFDLESRDSIVLLGTAFQSIGLGFPTAVGVATAAGQERLTVLVTGNGGDMMALTDADTFLRTECAHHC
;
A
#
# COMPACT_ATOMS: atom_id res chain seq x y z
N MET A 1 14.75 -14.65 -8.41
CA MET A 1 13.93 -15.09 -7.26
C MET A 1 12.60 -14.38 -7.40
N ALA A 2 11.48 -15.09 -7.31
CA ALA A 2 10.17 -14.54 -7.63
C ALA A 2 9.23 -14.78 -6.46
N ALA A 3 8.77 -13.70 -5.83
CA ALA A 3 7.67 -13.69 -4.90
C ALA A 3 6.77 -12.53 -5.32
N ASP A 4 5.46 -12.73 -5.27
CA ASP A 4 4.53 -11.64 -5.51
C ASP A 4 4.63 -10.63 -4.37
N VAL A 5 4.53 -9.35 -4.72
CA VAL A 5 4.64 -8.23 -3.79
C VAL A 5 3.33 -7.47 -3.74
N ALA A 6 2.98 -6.97 -2.57
CA ALA A 6 1.84 -6.08 -2.36
C ALA A 6 2.24 -5.03 -1.32
N THR A 7 1.70 -3.82 -1.43
CA THR A 7 1.96 -2.75 -0.45
C THR A 7 0.74 -2.51 0.44
N SER A 8 0.94 -1.88 1.60
CA SER A 8 -0.16 -1.15 2.22
C SER A 8 -0.53 0.05 1.34
N ALA A 9 -1.75 0.58 1.49
CA ALA A 9 -2.19 1.71 0.66
C ALA A 9 -1.25 2.93 0.73
N PRO A 10 -0.68 3.33 1.90
CA PRO A 10 0.28 4.43 1.97
C PRO A 10 1.63 4.17 1.29
N ALA A 11 1.97 2.91 1.03
CA ALA A 11 3.26 2.52 0.46
C ALA A 11 3.19 2.21 -1.05
N ARG A 12 2.10 2.58 -1.72
CA ARG A 12 1.92 2.37 -3.17
C ARG A 12 3.04 3.07 -3.96
N GLY A 13 3.50 2.43 -5.05
CA GLY A 13 4.62 2.90 -5.86
C GLY A 13 6.00 2.46 -5.35
N PHE A 14 6.06 1.62 -4.30
CA PHE A 14 7.33 1.09 -3.80
C PHE A 14 7.91 -0.04 -4.66
N PHE A 15 7.06 -0.88 -5.25
CA PHE A 15 7.47 -1.98 -6.11
C PHE A 15 7.13 -1.68 -7.57
N HIS A 16 8.00 -2.12 -8.46
CA HIS A 16 7.75 -2.14 -9.89
C HIS A 16 7.85 -3.58 -10.39
N PRO A 17 6.99 -4.01 -11.34
CA PRO A 17 7.08 -5.33 -11.93
C PRO A 17 8.49 -5.56 -12.50
N SER A 18 9.18 -6.60 -12.05
CA SER A 18 10.51 -6.94 -12.55
C SER A 18 10.72 -8.45 -12.61
N GLY A 19 11.15 -8.95 -13.77
CA GLY A 19 11.40 -10.37 -13.98
C GLY A 19 10.16 -11.23 -13.77
N ASN A 20 10.17 -12.08 -12.73
CA ASN A 20 9.14 -13.09 -12.46
C ASN A 20 8.22 -12.74 -11.27
N SER A 21 8.35 -11.58 -10.60
CA SER A 21 7.48 -11.17 -9.49
C SER A 21 6.38 -10.24 -9.97
N ARG A 22 5.12 -10.49 -9.57
CA ARG A 22 3.99 -9.57 -9.84
C ARG A 22 3.89 -8.54 -8.72
N ASP A 23 3.56 -7.32 -9.11
CA ASP A 23 3.04 -6.32 -8.18
C ASP A 23 1.52 -6.49 -8.10
N LEU A 24 1.04 -7.01 -6.96
CA LEU A 24 -0.38 -7.16 -6.63
C LEU A 24 -1.01 -5.85 -6.13
N VAL A 25 -0.26 -4.74 -6.22
CA VAL A 25 -0.72 -3.38 -5.95
C VAL A 25 -0.93 -3.15 -4.46
N VAL A 26 -2.13 -3.34 -3.94
CA VAL A 26 -2.48 -3.06 -2.55
C VAL A 26 -3.01 -4.31 -1.86
N CYS A 27 -2.55 -4.53 -0.62
CA CYS A 27 -3.07 -5.55 0.28
C CYS A 27 -4.23 -5.00 1.12
N GLY A 28 -5.19 -5.88 1.44
CA GLY A 28 -6.27 -5.60 2.38
C GLY A 28 -7.60 -5.20 1.72
N GLY A 29 -8.43 -4.45 2.44
CA GLY A 29 -9.81 -4.15 2.05
C GLY A 29 -9.98 -3.30 0.78
N PHE A 30 -8.88 -2.78 0.22
CA PHE A 30 -8.86 -2.06 -1.06
C PHE A 30 -8.22 -2.87 -2.20
N ALA A 31 -7.79 -4.11 -1.93
CA ALA A 31 -7.22 -4.98 -2.94
C ALA A 31 -8.27 -5.31 -4.02
N ALA A 32 -7.85 -5.30 -5.28
CA ALA A 32 -8.68 -5.81 -6.36
C ALA A 32 -8.93 -7.32 -6.18
N THR A 33 -10.08 -7.83 -6.64
CA THR A 33 -10.55 -9.19 -6.31
C THR A 33 -9.54 -10.28 -6.69
N GLY A 34 -8.89 -10.16 -7.85
CA GLY A 34 -7.83 -11.08 -8.27
C GLY A 34 -6.63 -11.02 -7.33
N ALA A 35 -6.13 -9.83 -7.03
CA ALA A 35 -5.03 -9.64 -6.08
C ALA A 35 -5.37 -10.15 -4.68
N ALA A 36 -6.57 -9.89 -4.17
CA ALA A 36 -7.03 -10.37 -2.86
C ALA A 36 -7.08 -11.91 -2.80
N SER A 37 -7.54 -12.55 -3.87
CA SER A 37 -7.54 -14.01 -3.99
C SER A 37 -6.12 -14.57 -3.95
N GLU A 38 -5.20 -13.96 -4.70
CA GLU A 38 -3.80 -14.39 -4.73
C GLU A 38 -3.10 -14.20 -3.38
N ILE A 39 -3.28 -13.05 -2.72
CA ILE A 39 -2.72 -12.79 -1.37
C ILE A 39 -3.24 -13.82 -0.37
N ARG A 40 -4.55 -14.12 -0.40
CA ARG A 40 -5.17 -15.09 0.51
C ARG A 40 -4.63 -16.50 0.32
N ARG A 41 -4.25 -16.87 -0.90
CA ARG A 41 -3.68 -18.19 -1.25
C ARG A 41 -2.23 -18.35 -0.81
N ALA A 42 -1.56 -17.29 -0.37
CA ALA A 42 -0.18 -17.39 0.10
C ALA A 42 -0.10 -18.26 1.36
N ASP A 43 0.72 -19.31 1.31
CA ASP A 43 1.01 -20.15 2.48
C ASP A 43 1.96 -19.44 3.46
N VAL A 44 2.75 -18.47 2.98
CA VAL A 44 3.67 -17.66 3.78
C VAL A 44 3.60 -16.20 3.34
N ALA A 45 3.47 -15.28 4.29
CA ALA A 45 3.51 -13.84 4.06
C ALA A 45 4.61 -13.18 4.89
N LEU A 46 5.54 -12.49 4.23
CA LEU A 46 6.56 -11.67 4.86
C LEU A 46 6.12 -10.19 4.84
N VAL A 47 5.87 -9.63 6.02
CA VAL A 47 5.43 -8.26 6.23
C VAL A 47 6.61 -7.42 6.71
N LEU A 48 6.98 -6.39 5.95
CA LEU A 48 8.14 -5.54 6.23
C LEU A 48 7.67 -4.11 6.54
N GLY A 49 7.84 -3.66 7.78
CA GLY A 49 7.57 -2.26 8.19
C GLY A 49 6.13 -1.81 7.98
N ALA A 50 5.18 -2.74 8.06
CA ALA A 50 3.76 -2.46 7.88
C ALA A 50 2.96 -3.00 9.05
N GLY A 51 2.14 -2.13 9.65
CA GLY A 51 1.15 -2.53 10.63
C GLY A 51 -0.03 -3.26 9.98
N LEU A 52 -0.39 -4.42 10.51
CA LEU A 52 -1.54 -5.20 10.05
C LEU A 52 -2.84 -4.73 10.73
N ASN A 53 -3.22 -3.48 10.49
CA ASN A 53 -4.49 -2.92 10.99
C ASN A 53 -5.70 -3.57 10.29
N GLN A 54 -6.92 -3.23 10.72
CA GLN A 54 -8.15 -3.81 10.18
C GLN A 54 -8.32 -3.62 8.66
N PHE A 55 -7.81 -2.55 8.07
CA PHE A 55 -7.92 -2.33 6.63
C PHE A 55 -6.90 -3.17 5.87
N THR A 56 -5.63 -3.20 6.30
CA THR A 56 -4.60 -4.08 5.72
C THR A 56 -5.02 -5.56 5.85
N MET A 57 -5.69 -5.91 6.95
CA MET A 57 -6.21 -7.25 7.20
C MET A 57 -7.54 -7.54 6.50
N ALA A 58 -8.12 -6.61 5.74
CA ALA A 58 -9.46 -6.77 5.17
C ALA A 58 -10.50 -7.27 6.21
N PHE A 59 -10.46 -6.71 7.41
CA PHE A 59 -11.26 -7.12 8.57
C PHE A 59 -11.07 -8.59 8.99
N GLY A 60 -9.87 -9.14 8.79
CA GLY A 60 -9.49 -10.51 9.17
C GLY A 60 -9.33 -11.46 7.98
N GLU A 61 -9.70 -11.02 6.78
CA GLU A 61 -9.83 -11.85 5.60
C GLU A 61 -8.61 -11.77 4.63
N ALA A 62 -7.59 -10.96 4.93
CA ALA A 62 -6.48 -10.76 3.99
C ALA A 62 -5.65 -12.03 3.74
N PHE A 63 -5.43 -12.86 4.76
CA PHE A 63 -4.60 -14.06 4.67
C PHE A 63 -5.43 -15.32 4.95
N GLY A 64 -5.11 -16.42 4.28
CA GLY A 64 -5.75 -17.71 4.55
C GLY A 64 -5.49 -18.17 5.99
N GLU A 65 -6.41 -18.95 6.57
CA GLU A 65 -6.33 -19.37 7.99
C GLU A 65 -5.04 -20.10 8.36
N LEU A 66 -4.42 -20.81 7.41
CA LEU A 66 -3.19 -21.58 7.59
C LEU A 66 -1.92 -20.82 7.19
N ALA A 67 -2.04 -19.59 6.67
CA ALA A 67 -0.89 -18.82 6.20
C ALA A 67 0.05 -18.47 7.36
N GLU A 68 1.35 -18.73 7.20
CA GLU A 68 2.37 -18.32 8.15
C GLU A 68 2.75 -16.85 7.90
N VAL A 69 2.45 -15.97 8.86
CA VAL A 69 2.67 -14.54 8.74
C VAL A 69 3.86 -14.12 9.61
N LEU A 70 4.91 -13.63 8.96
CA LEU A 70 6.13 -13.13 9.59
C LEU A 70 6.15 -11.60 9.47
N GLN A 71 6.32 -10.89 10.59
CA GLN A 71 6.47 -9.44 10.59
C GLN A 71 7.89 -9.04 11.02
N VAL A 72 8.52 -8.18 10.22
CA VAL A 72 9.74 -7.45 10.57
C VAL A 72 9.39 -5.99 10.71
N ASP A 73 9.71 -5.39 11.85
CA ASP A 73 9.40 -3.99 12.14
C ASP A 73 10.40 -3.42 13.16
N LEU A 74 10.49 -2.10 13.29
CA LEU A 74 11.23 -1.46 14.38
C LEU A 74 10.43 -1.46 15.69
N GLU A 75 9.13 -1.78 15.63
CA GLU A 75 8.30 -1.98 16.81
C GLU A 75 8.83 -3.06 17.77
N THR A 76 8.38 -3.00 19.01
CA THR A 76 8.81 -3.93 20.07
C THR A 76 7.90 -5.14 20.24
N GLN A 77 6.74 -5.14 19.58
CA GLN A 77 5.74 -6.19 19.67
C GLN A 77 4.96 -6.34 18.35
N THR A 78 4.26 -7.46 18.21
CA THR A 78 3.40 -7.72 17.05
C THR A 78 2.32 -6.67 16.89
N THR A 79 2.06 -6.26 15.65
CA THR A 79 0.98 -5.29 15.36
C THR A 79 -0.41 -5.91 15.23
N ASN A 80 -0.49 -7.24 15.15
CA ASN A 80 -1.74 -7.99 14.98
C ASN A 80 -1.61 -9.43 15.50
N PRO A 81 -2.65 -10.01 16.12
CA PRO A 81 -2.65 -11.40 16.58
C PRO A 81 -2.42 -12.46 15.49
N ARG A 82 -2.64 -12.13 14.20
CA ARG A 82 -2.41 -13.04 13.07
C ARG A 82 -0.92 -13.36 12.87
N ILE A 83 -0.02 -12.54 13.40
CA ILE A 83 1.43 -12.70 13.20
C ILE A 83 1.94 -13.91 13.98
N ASN A 84 2.54 -14.85 13.27
CA ASN A 84 3.13 -16.06 13.84
C ASN A 84 4.56 -15.83 14.33
N HIS A 85 5.33 -15.01 13.61
CA HIS A 85 6.73 -14.73 13.92
C HIS A 85 7.02 -13.23 13.81
N PHE A 86 7.70 -12.68 14.81
CA PHE A 86 8.03 -11.26 14.85
C PHE A 86 9.52 -11.04 15.07
N ILE A 87 10.10 -10.12 14.31
CA ILE A 87 11.49 -9.72 14.42
C ILE A 87 11.52 -8.20 14.56
N SER A 88 12.02 -7.72 15.70
CA SER A 88 12.29 -6.29 15.91
C SER A 88 13.65 -5.94 15.29
N ALA A 89 13.66 -5.39 14.07
CA ALA A 89 14.89 -5.06 13.33
C ALA A 89 14.64 -4.09 12.17
N ASP A 90 15.72 -3.48 11.68
CA ASP A 90 15.70 -2.71 10.43
C ASP A 90 15.44 -3.63 9.22
N ASN A 91 14.47 -3.24 8.38
CA ASN A 91 14.05 -4.04 7.23
C ASN A 91 15.16 -4.23 6.19
N THR A 92 15.99 -3.21 5.95
CA THR A 92 17.07 -3.29 4.97
C THR A 92 18.06 -4.38 5.37
N THR A 93 18.46 -4.36 6.64
CA THR A 93 19.37 -5.34 7.24
C THR A 93 18.82 -6.77 7.13
N VAL A 94 17.53 -6.95 7.44
CA VAL A 94 16.89 -8.28 7.37
C VAL A 94 16.77 -8.77 5.93
N VAL A 95 16.35 -7.90 5.00
CA VAL A 95 16.23 -8.25 3.57
C VAL A 95 17.58 -8.67 3.01
N ASP A 96 18.65 -7.92 3.29
CA ASP A 96 20.01 -8.26 2.85
C ASP A 96 20.45 -9.63 3.38
N ALA A 97 20.21 -9.90 4.67
CA ALA A 97 20.55 -11.18 5.28
C ALA A 97 19.74 -12.35 4.69
N VAL A 98 18.44 -12.16 4.45
CA VAL A 98 17.57 -13.18 3.83
C VAL A 98 18.01 -13.45 2.39
N LEU A 99 18.24 -12.40 1.59
CA LEU A 99 18.69 -12.54 0.21
C LEU A 99 20.04 -13.26 0.13
N LEU A 100 20.98 -12.94 1.02
CA LEU A 100 22.27 -13.64 1.11
C LEU A 100 22.06 -15.13 1.41
N LYS A 101 21.20 -15.45 2.38
CA LYS A 101 20.94 -16.84 2.80
C LYS A 101 20.23 -17.66 1.72
N LEU A 102 19.25 -17.06 1.02
CA LEU A 102 18.58 -17.73 -0.11
C LEU A 102 19.55 -18.00 -1.27
N ARG A 103 20.48 -17.07 -1.53
CA ARG A 103 21.52 -17.26 -2.56
C ARG A 103 22.49 -18.37 -2.18
N THR A 104 22.97 -18.41 -0.94
CA THR A 104 23.91 -19.46 -0.50
C THR A 104 23.28 -20.85 -0.47
N GLN A 105 21.96 -20.93 -0.28
CA GLN A 105 21.19 -22.17 -0.35
C GLN A 105 20.80 -22.59 -1.79
N ASN A 106 21.19 -21.81 -2.82
CA ASN A 106 20.74 -22.01 -4.20
C ASN A 106 19.21 -22.14 -4.32
N PHE A 107 18.46 -21.35 -3.53
CA PHE A 107 17.01 -21.40 -3.57
C PHE A 107 16.50 -20.83 -4.89
N HIS A 108 15.80 -21.66 -5.65
CA HIS A 108 15.08 -21.26 -6.85
C HIS A 108 13.58 -21.27 -6.57
N ALA A 109 12.96 -20.10 -6.58
CA ALA A 109 11.51 -19.99 -6.48
C ALA A 109 10.86 -20.77 -7.64
N PRO A 110 9.86 -21.63 -7.38
CA PRO A 110 9.17 -22.36 -8.43
C PRO A 110 8.51 -21.38 -9.40
N ARG A 111 8.50 -21.73 -10.70
CA ARG A 111 7.74 -20.99 -11.71
C ARG A 111 6.26 -21.18 -11.40
N GLN A 112 5.59 -20.12 -10.96
CA GLN A 112 4.15 -20.19 -10.77
C GLN A 112 3.43 -20.07 -12.12
N LEU A 113 2.50 -21.00 -12.37
CA LEU A 113 1.57 -20.99 -13.50
C LEU A 113 0.23 -20.51 -12.95
N TYR A 114 -0.38 -19.52 -13.59
CA TYR A 114 -1.58 -18.85 -13.07
C TYR A 114 -2.70 -18.77 -14.11
N LEU A 115 -3.95 -18.84 -13.61
CA LEU A 115 -5.16 -19.09 -14.39
C LEU A 115 -5.92 -17.83 -14.84
N ASP A 116 -5.64 -16.64 -14.30
CA ASP A 116 -6.37 -15.42 -14.66
C ASP A 116 -5.42 -14.20 -14.78
N ASP A 117 -5.30 -13.65 -15.99
CA ASP A 117 -4.37 -12.57 -16.36
C ASP A 117 -4.86 -11.15 -15.98
N ASN A 118 -5.84 -11.01 -15.07
CA ASN A 118 -6.36 -9.68 -14.74
C ASN A 118 -6.56 -9.45 -13.24
N PRO A 119 -5.51 -9.05 -12.50
CA PRO A 119 -5.61 -8.72 -11.09
C PRO A 119 -6.35 -7.38 -10.82
N LEU A 120 -6.78 -6.61 -11.83
CA LEU A 120 -7.19 -5.21 -11.69
C LEU A 120 -8.69 -4.98 -11.42
N THR A 121 -9.54 -6.01 -11.41
CA THR A 121 -10.96 -5.82 -11.13
C THR A 121 -11.22 -5.69 -9.62
N CYS A 122 -11.31 -4.44 -9.14
CA CYS A 122 -11.88 -4.11 -7.84
C CYS A 122 -13.38 -3.80 -8.02
N PRO A 123 -14.31 -4.37 -7.23
CA PRO A 123 -15.71 -3.96 -7.27
C PRO A 123 -15.79 -2.49 -6.86
N GLY A 124 -16.17 -1.63 -7.80
CA GLY A 124 -16.07 -0.18 -7.65
C GLY A 124 -16.79 0.39 -6.42
N GLY A 125 -16.32 1.56 -5.95
CA GLY A 125 -17.16 2.46 -5.14
C GLY A 125 -16.46 3.36 -4.13
N HIS A 126 -15.23 3.07 -3.69
CA HIS A 126 -14.54 3.91 -2.69
C HIS A 126 -13.41 4.71 -3.34
N PHE A 127 -13.44 6.05 -3.24
CA PHE A 127 -12.48 6.96 -3.89
C PHE A 127 -11.01 6.63 -3.57
N ILE A 128 -10.71 6.16 -2.34
CA ILE A 128 -9.39 5.67 -1.93
C ILE A 128 -9.01 4.37 -2.67
N GLY A 129 -9.93 3.40 -2.75
CA GLY A 129 -9.69 2.12 -3.42
C GLY A 129 -9.53 2.30 -4.93
N GLY A 130 -10.34 3.17 -5.54
CA GLY A 130 -10.22 3.52 -6.96
C GLY A 130 -8.87 4.16 -7.28
N ALA A 131 -8.47 5.20 -6.55
CA ALA A 131 -7.17 5.85 -6.76
C ALA A 131 -5.98 4.88 -6.61
N ASN A 132 -6.01 4.03 -5.57
CA ASN A 132 -4.94 3.03 -5.34
C ASN A 132 -4.86 1.96 -6.44
N THR A 133 -5.98 1.62 -7.07
CA THR A 133 -6.06 0.59 -8.11
C THR A 133 -5.65 1.14 -9.48
N TYR A 134 -6.05 2.37 -9.82
CA TYR A 134 -5.97 2.87 -11.20
C TYR A 134 -4.85 3.88 -11.45
N PHE A 135 -4.24 4.47 -10.43
CA PHE A 135 -3.10 5.36 -10.63
C PHE A 135 -1.79 4.56 -10.66
N ASP A 136 -1.02 4.78 -11.73
CA ASP A 136 0.39 4.41 -11.78
C ASP A 136 1.19 5.47 -11.03
N LEU A 137 1.89 5.05 -9.98
CA LEU A 137 2.67 5.92 -9.11
C LEU A 137 4.14 5.63 -9.28
N GLU A 138 4.92 6.66 -9.59
CA GLU A 138 6.34 6.54 -9.94
C GLU A 138 7.27 6.43 -8.72
N SER A 139 6.82 6.84 -7.53
CA SER A 139 7.66 6.89 -6.34
C SER A 139 6.91 6.68 -5.02
N ARG A 140 7.64 6.31 -3.97
CA ARG A 140 7.12 6.01 -2.62
C ARG A 140 6.35 7.17 -1.98
N ASP A 141 6.65 8.39 -2.36
CA ASP A 141 6.08 9.61 -1.77
C ASP A 141 4.95 10.20 -2.65
N SER A 142 4.46 9.42 -3.63
CA SER A 142 3.47 9.88 -4.61
C SER A 142 2.02 9.77 -4.11
N ILE A 143 1.80 9.14 -2.95
CA ILE A 143 0.47 9.00 -2.35
C ILE A 143 0.49 9.44 -0.88
N VAL A 144 -0.50 10.25 -0.50
CA VAL A 144 -0.67 10.73 0.88
C VAL A 144 -2.09 10.40 1.33
N LEU A 145 -2.23 9.56 2.36
CA LEU A 145 -3.51 9.06 2.85
C LEU A 145 -3.78 9.44 4.31
N LEU A 146 -3.56 10.70 4.68
CA LEU A 146 -3.63 11.17 6.07
C LEU A 146 -4.93 10.79 6.80
N GLY A 147 -6.08 10.95 6.13
CA GLY A 147 -7.39 10.60 6.71
C GLY A 147 -7.56 9.11 7.04
N THR A 148 -6.89 8.22 6.31
CA THR A 148 -6.97 6.77 6.55
C THR A 148 -6.25 6.32 7.81
N ALA A 149 -5.19 7.03 8.20
CA ALA A 149 -4.43 6.73 9.42
C ALA A 149 -5.28 6.93 10.69
N PHE A 150 -6.20 7.91 10.67
CA PHE A 150 -7.03 8.29 11.82
C PHE A 150 -8.53 8.04 11.60
N GLN A 151 -8.90 7.35 10.51
CA GLN A 151 -10.30 7.14 10.12
C GLN A 151 -11.13 8.44 10.10
N SER A 152 -10.49 9.54 9.69
CA SER A 152 -11.04 10.89 9.72
C SER A 152 -11.48 11.33 8.32
N ILE A 153 -12.71 11.81 8.22
CA ILE A 153 -13.32 12.34 6.98
C ILE A 153 -13.17 13.86 6.97
N GLY A 154 -13.02 14.47 5.80
CA GLY A 154 -12.87 15.92 5.66
C GLY A 154 -11.44 16.43 5.74
N LEU A 155 -10.43 15.55 5.74
CA LEU A 155 -9.02 15.98 5.75
C LEU A 155 -8.43 16.21 4.34
N GLY A 156 -9.21 16.02 3.27
CA GLY A 156 -8.72 16.09 1.89
C GLY A 156 -8.07 17.43 1.54
N PHE A 157 -8.84 18.51 1.55
CA PHE A 157 -8.37 19.86 1.25
C PHE A 157 -7.22 20.37 2.15
N PRO A 158 -7.31 20.30 3.50
CA PRO A 158 -6.22 20.78 4.35
C PRO A 158 -4.93 19.96 4.17
N THR A 159 -5.04 18.65 3.90
CA THR A 159 -3.86 17.83 3.58
C THR A 159 -3.26 18.23 2.24
N ALA A 160 -4.10 18.46 1.22
CA ALA A 160 -3.67 18.81 -0.13
C ALA A 160 -2.87 20.12 -0.16
N VAL A 161 -3.23 21.12 0.64
CA VAL A 161 -2.45 22.38 0.77
C VAL A 161 -1.01 22.09 1.24
N GLY A 162 -0.85 21.25 2.26
CA GLY A 162 0.47 20.89 2.79
C GLY A 162 1.29 20.07 1.79
N VAL A 163 0.65 19.13 1.11
CA VAL A 163 1.27 18.30 0.07
C VAL A 163 1.72 19.15 -1.12
N ALA A 164 0.85 20.03 -1.62
CA ALA A 164 1.16 20.97 -2.70
C ALA A 164 2.37 21.84 -2.39
N THR A 165 2.38 22.42 -1.18
CA THR A 165 3.49 23.26 -0.72
C THR A 165 4.80 22.49 -0.65
N ALA A 166 4.77 21.22 -0.21
CA ALA A 166 5.95 20.37 -0.12
C ALA A 166 6.41 19.83 -1.50
N ALA A 167 5.47 19.58 -2.41
CA ALA A 167 5.72 19.08 -3.76
C ALA A 167 6.38 20.13 -4.66
N GLY A 168 6.10 21.42 -4.44
CA GLY A 168 6.64 22.52 -5.24
C GLY A 168 6.13 22.51 -6.69
N GLN A 169 6.88 23.10 -7.62
CA GLN A 169 6.49 23.21 -9.04
C GLN A 169 6.79 21.97 -9.89
N GLU A 170 7.60 21.06 -9.37
CA GLU A 170 8.12 19.96 -10.18
C GLU A 170 7.18 18.75 -10.21
N ARG A 171 6.10 18.77 -9.41
CA ARG A 171 5.18 17.65 -9.25
C ARG A 171 3.74 18.12 -9.27
N LEU A 172 2.91 17.41 -10.04
CA LEU A 172 1.46 17.65 -10.08
C LEU A 172 0.80 17.07 -8.83
N THR A 173 0.13 17.91 -8.05
CA THR A 173 -0.67 17.47 -6.90
C THR A 173 -2.11 17.23 -7.35
N VAL A 174 -2.61 16.00 -7.15
CA VAL A 174 -3.99 15.61 -7.46
C VAL A 174 -4.71 15.21 -6.18
N LEU A 175 -5.77 15.94 -5.81
CA LEU A 175 -6.63 15.58 -4.69
C LEU A 175 -7.76 14.65 -5.17
N VAL A 176 -7.77 13.42 -4.66
CA VAL A 176 -8.88 12.47 -4.84
C VAL A 176 -9.66 12.35 -3.53
N THR A 177 -10.94 12.67 -3.58
CA THR A 177 -11.79 12.81 -2.39
C THR A 177 -13.23 12.42 -2.72
N GLY A 178 -13.99 12.04 -1.69
CA GLY A 178 -15.39 11.67 -1.81
C GLY A 178 -16.31 12.81 -1.42
N ASN A 179 -17.52 12.84 -1.97
CA ASN A 179 -18.52 13.88 -1.73
C ASN A 179 -18.78 14.21 -0.24
N GLY A 180 -18.77 13.21 0.64
CA GLY A 180 -18.95 13.42 2.08
C GLY A 180 -17.76 14.15 2.74
N GLY A 181 -16.54 13.84 2.33
CA GLY A 181 -15.34 14.56 2.77
C GLY A 181 -15.29 15.97 2.24
N ASP A 182 -15.67 16.16 0.98
CA ASP A 182 -15.72 17.47 0.35
C ASP A 182 -16.70 18.38 1.05
N MET A 183 -17.92 17.90 1.32
CA MET A 183 -18.92 18.70 2.01
C MET A 183 -18.49 19.14 3.42
N MET A 184 -17.61 18.39 4.09
CA MET A 184 -17.08 18.76 5.41
C MET A 184 -15.94 19.78 5.35
N ALA A 185 -15.25 19.88 4.21
CA ALA A 185 -14.02 20.67 4.07
C ALA A 185 -14.02 21.61 2.86
N LEU A 186 -15.17 21.83 2.23
CA LEU A 186 -15.30 22.65 1.02
C LEU A 186 -14.83 24.09 1.24
N THR A 187 -14.95 24.59 2.46
CA THR A 187 -14.45 25.91 2.85
C THR A 187 -12.93 26.05 2.68
N ASP A 188 -12.19 24.94 2.77
CA ASP A 188 -10.74 24.92 2.60
C ASP A 188 -10.31 24.79 1.12
N ALA A 189 -11.26 24.59 0.20
CA ALA A 189 -10.99 24.47 -1.23
C ALA A 189 -10.41 25.77 -1.83
N ASP A 190 -10.89 26.94 -1.39
CA ASP A 190 -10.34 28.24 -1.82
C ASP A 190 -8.86 28.37 -1.45
N THR A 191 -8.48 27.90 -0.26
CA THR A 191 -7.08 27.88 0.19
C THR A 191 -6.23 26.99 -0.72
N PHE A 192 -6.70 25.78 -1.04
CA PHE A 192 -5.99 24.87 -1.94
C PHE A 192 -5.80 25.47 -3.34
N LEU A 193 -6.85 26.03 -3.94
CA LEU A 193 -6.78 26.64 -5.26
C LEU A 193 -5.81 27.83 -5.29
N ARG A 194 -5.77 28.65 -4.24
CA ARG A 194 -4.82 29.76 -4.12
C ARG A 194 -3.37 29.29 -4.04
N THR A 195 -3.10 28.22 -3.28
CA THR A 195 -1.76 27.63 -3.17
C THR A 195 -1.27 27.14 -4.53
N GLU A 196 -2.08 26.40 -5.27
CA GLU A 196 -1.73 25.91 -6.62
C GLU A 196 -1.52 27.05 -7.64
N CYS A 197 -2.36 28.09 -7.59
CA CYS A 197 -2.23 29.25 -8.48
C CYS A 197 -1.00 30.11 -8.18
N ALA A 198 -0.60 30.22 -6.90
CA ALA A 198 0.62 30.93 -6.50
C ALA A 198 1.89 30.19 -6.92
N HIS A 199 1.76 28.88 -7.14
CA HIS A 199 2.81 28.00 -7.55
C HIS A 199 3.05 28.08 -9.07
N HIS A 200 1.99 28.12 -9.89
CA HIS A 200 2.09 28.14 -11.36
C HIS A 200 2.21 29.54 -12.02
N CYS A 201 2.51 30.60 -11.27
CA CYS A 201 2.71 31.97 -11.78
C CYS A 201 4.20 32.33 -11.95
#